data_AF-A0A8C9K174-F1
#
_entry.id   AF-A0A8C9K174-F1
#
_cell.length_a   1.000
_cell.length_b   1.000
_cell.length_c   1.000
_cell.angle_alpha   90.00
_cell.angle_beta   90.00
_cell.angle_gamma   90.00
#
_symmetry.space_group_name_H-M   'P 1'
#
loop_
_entity.id
_entity.type
_entity.pdbx_description
1 polymer ?
#
loop_
_entity_poly.entity_id
_entity_poly.type
_entity_poly.pdbx_seq_one_letter_code
_entity_poly.pdbx_strand_id
1 'polypeptide(L)'
;MSLLRSLRLCLVARAGTYPAGPLQLQSSQPRHTFHTGPRLASSASSKELLLKLRRKTGYSFVNCKKALEACGWDLKQAESWLHKQAQKEGWSRAAKLHGRKTKEGLIGLLQEGNTTVLVEVNCETDFVSRNIKFQQLVQQVALGTLLHCQNLKDQLSTYSKGNWEKT
;
A
#
# COMPACT_ATOMS: atom_id res chain seq x y z
N MET A 1 -38.29 14.30 -25.00
CA MET A 1 -38.73 14.36 -23.59
C MET A 1 -37.53 13.93 -22.73
N SER A 2 -36.46 14.72 -22.66
CA SER A 2 -36.22 15.88 -21.78
C SER A 2 -36.41 15.59 -20.29
N LEU A 3 -35.44 16.05 -19.48
CA LEU A 3 -35.38 16.19 -18.01
C LEU A 3 -34.87 14.92 -17.30
N LEU A 4 -33.58 14.73 -16.98
CA LEU A 4 -32.59 15.57 -16.28
C LEU A 4 -33.03 15.94 -14.84
N ARG A 5 -32.12 15.66 -13.89
CA ARG A 5 -31.97 16.19 -12.51
C ARG A 5 -32.60 15.38 -11.37
N SER A 6 -31.76 14.85 -10.48
CA SER A 6 -31.60 15.48 -9.15
C SER A 6 -30.36 14.94 -8.43
N LEU A 7 -29.31 15.76 -8.37
CA LEU A 7 -28.27 15.68 -7.34
C LEU A 7 -28.91 16.08 -6.00
N ARG A 8 -28.70 15.30 -4.94
CA ARG A 8 -28.76 15.81 -3.56
C ARG A 8 -27.39 15.73 -2.93
N LEU A 9 -26.71 16.87 -3.01
CA LEU A 9 -25.59 17.27 -2.17
C LEU A 9 -26.14 17.51 -0.75
N CYS A 10 -25.67 16.77 0.25
CA CYS A 10 -25.99 17.05 1.65
C CYS A 10 -24.70 17.48 2.36
N LEU A 11 -24.55 18.80 2.49
CA LEU A 11 -23.53 19.48 3.25
C LEU A 11 -23.96 19.49 4.72
N VAL A 12 -23.22 18.85 5.63
CA VAL A 12 -23.44 19.00 7.08
C VAL A 12 -22.31 19.84 7.65
N ALA A 13 -22.66 21.07 8.03
CA ALA A 13 -21.80 22.00 8.74
C ALA A 13 -21.69 21.64 10.22
N ARG A 14 -20.49 21.81 10.79
CA ARG A 14 -20.19 21.79 12.23
C ARG A 14 -20.20 23.23 12.76
N ALA A 15 -20.79 23.43 13.95
CA ALA A 15 -20.19 24.08 15.13
C ALA A 15 -21.30 24.71 16.01
N GLY A 16 -21.24 24.42 17.31
CA GLY A 16 -22.11 25.02 18.32
C GLY A 16 -21.62 24.65 19.71
N THR A 17 -20.69 25.45 20.22
CA THR A 17 -20.20 25.46 21.60
C THR A 17 -21.22 26.15 22.52
N TYR A 18 -21.52 25.56 23.68
CA TYR A 18 -22.11 26.29 24.82
C TYR A 18 -21.47 25.85 26.15
N PRO A 19 -21.20 26.78 27.09
CA PRO A 19 -20.48 26.50 28.32
C PRO A 19 -21.38 26.22 29.56
N ALA A 20 -20.81 25.39 30.44
CA ALA A 20 -20.82 25.33 31.91
C ALA A 20 -22.05 25.72 32.79
N GLY A 21 -22.40 24.81 33.71
CA GLY A 21 -23.03 25.12 35.01
C GLY A 21 -23.39 23.85 35.83
N PRO A 22 -23.25 23.82 37.18
CA PRO A 22 -22.90 22.60 37.94
C PRO A 22 -24.03 22.05 38.84
N LEU A 23 -23.77 20.89 39.49
CA LEU A 23 -24.02 20.49 40.90
C LEU A 23 -24.24 18.96 41.03
N GLN A 24 -23.27 18.24 41.63
CA GLN A 24 -23.29 17.64 43.00
C GLN A 24 -23.78 16.17 42.95
N LEU A 25 -23.29 15.14 43.65
CA LEU A 25 -22.72 14.99 45.00
C LEU A 25 -21.90 13.68 45.09
N GLN A 26 -21.03 13.62 46.10
CA GLN A 26 -19.95 12.68 46.42
C GLN A 26 -20.36 11.22 46.74
N SER A 27 -19.37 10.29 46.68
CA SER A 27 -18.92 9.55 47.89
C SER A 27 -17.65 8.69 47.66
N SER A 28 -16.71 8.87 48.59
CA SER A 28 -15.73 7.93 49.20
C SER A 28 -14.90 6.93 48.36
N GLN A 29 -13.57 7.05 48.49
CA GLN A 29 -12.55 6.11 48.01
C GLN A 29 -12.46 4.81 48.84
N PRO A 30 -11.68 3.82 48.37
CA PRO A 30 -10.43 3.56 49.10
C PRO A 30 -9.19 3.45 48.21
N ARG A 31 -8.08 3.94 48.77
CA ARG A 31 -6.72 3.92 48.22
C ARG A 31 -6.16 2.49 48.26
N HIS A 32 -5.79 1.94 47.11
CA HIS A 32 -4.79 0.87 47.07
C HIS A 32 -3.42 1.51 46.80
N THR A 33 -2.54 1.41 47.78
CA THR A 33 -1.12 1.74 47.68
C THR A 33 -0.45 0.76 46.74
N PHE A 34 -0.17 1.18 45.51
CA PHE A 34 0.74 0.46 44.64
C PHE A 34 2.16 0.64 45.16
N HIS A 35 2.76 -0.44 45.65
CA HIS A 35 4.18 -0.47 45.98
C HIS A 35 5.00 -0.16 44.72
N THR A 36 5.86 0.86 44.83
CA THR A 36 6.93 1.16 43.88
C THR A 36 7.98 0.05 43.94
N GLY A 37 7.72 -1.06 43.25
CA GLY A 37 8.75 -2.03 42.92
C GLY A 37 9.78 -1.40 41.97
N PRO A 38 11.06 -1.82 42.02
CA PRO A 38 12.08 -1.29 41.14
C PRO A 38 11.66 -1.55 39.68
N ARG A 39 11.62 -0.48 38.88
CA ARG A 39 11.46 -0.57 37.43
C ARG A 39 12.62 -1.43 36.91
N LEU A 40 12.38 -2.71 36.67
CA LEU A 40 13.27 -3.54 35.87
C LEU A 40 13.35 -2.88 34.50
N ALA A 41 14.44 -2.14 34.26
CA ALA A 41 14.88 -1.78 32.93
C ALA A 41 15.10 -3.11 32.19
N SER A 42 14.10 -3.54 31.44
CA SER A 42 14.14 -4.83 30.74
C SER A 42 14.45 -4.58 29.28
N SER A 43 15.48 -5.27 28.82
CA SER A 43 15.83 -5.49 27.43
C SER A 43 14.59 -5.68 26.56
N ALA A 44 14.61 -5.12 25.34
CA ALA A 44 13.49 -5.21 24.40
C ALA A 44 13.05 -6.67 24.24
N SER A 45 11.85 -6.99 24.70
CA SER A 45 11.32 -8.35 24.63
C SER A 45 11.17 -8.80 23.17
N SER A 46 11.35 -10.11 22.89
CA SER A 46 11.14 -10.70 21.56
C SER A 46 9.79 -10.31 20.93
N LYS A 47 8.75 -10.16 21.77
CA LYS A 47 7.42 -9.69 21.36
C LYS A 47 7.44 -8.24 20.89
N GLU A 48 8.15 -7.37 21.58
CA GLU A 48 8.26 -5.96 21.22
C GLU A 48 9.00 -5.77 19.89
N LEU A 49 10.10 -6.50 19.68
CA LEU A 49 10.84 -6.50 18.40
C LEU A 49 9.96 -6.99 17.24
N LEU A 50 9.19 -8.06 17.45
CA LEU A 50 8.25 -8.56 16.46
C LEU A 50 7.16 -7.53 16.09
N LEU A 51 6.59 -6.85 17.09
CA LEU A 51 5.60 -5.79 16.86
C LEU A 51 6.23 -4.59 16.13
N LYS A 52 7.44 -4.18 16.51
CA LYS A 52 8.18 -3.09 15.84
C LYS A 52 8.40 -3.42 14.36
N LEU A 53 8.91 -4.61 14.05
CA LEU A 53 9.17 -5.03 12.67
C LEU A 53 7.88 -5.11 11.84
N ARG A 54 6.79 -5.66 12.40
CA ARG A 54 5.50 -5.71 11.70
C ARG A 54 4.92 -4.32 11.44
N ARG A 55 4.95 -3.42 12.43
CA ARG A 55 4.43 -2.05 12.25
C ARG A 55 5.21 -1.29 11.19
N LYS A 56 6.53 -1.50 11.12
CA LYS A 56 7.40 -0.87 10.13
C LYS A 56 7.17 -1.38 8.72
N THR A 57 7.06 -2.70 8.55
CA THR A 57 7.11 -3.34 7.22
C THR A 57 5.74 -3.77 6.68
N GLY A 58 4.77 -4.04 7.56
CA GLY A 58 3.44 -4.52 7.19
C GLY A 58 3.35 -6.01 6.81
N TYR A 59 4.44 -6.79 6.88
CA TYR A 59 4.41 -8.22 6.58
C TYR A 59 3.64 -9.03 7.64
N SER A 60 3.29 -10.28 7.31
CA SER A 60 2.61 -11.20 8.22
C SER A 60 3.45 -11.47 9.48
N PHE A 61 2.81 -11.66 10.64
CA PHE A 61 3.51 -11.96 11.89
C PHE A 61 4.42 -13.19 11.77
N VAL A 62 3.97 -14.22 11.05
CA VAL A 62 4.75 -15.45 10.82
C VAL A 62 6.04 -15.14 10.06
N ASN A 63 5.98 -14.33 9.01
CA ASN A 63 7.16 -13.97 8.24
C ASN A 63 8.10 -13.08 9.05
N CYS A 64 7.56 -12.11 9.80
CA CYS A 64 8.38 -11.26 10.69
C CYS A 64 9.09 -12.09 11.78
N LYS A 65 8.43 -13.10 12.34
CA LYS A 65 9.03 -14.00 13.34
C LYS A 65 10.18 -14.81 12.72
N LYS A 66 9.94 -15.43 11.56
CA LYS A 66 10.98 -16.18 10.82
C LYS A 66 12.18 -15.31 10.47
N ALA A 67 11.94 -14.08 10.05
CA ALA A 67 13.00 -13.13 9.72
C ALA A 67 13.86 -12.78 10.93
N LEU A 68 13.23 -12.51 12.08
CA LEU A 68 13.95 -12.23 13.32
C LEU A 68 14.76 -13.44 13.79
N GLU A 69 14.19 -14.64 13.74
CA GLU A 69 14.89 -15.88 14.12
C GLU A 69 16.09 -16.14 13.19
N ALA A 70 15.95 -15.94 11.88
CA ALA A 70 17.03 -16.14 10.90
C ALA A 70 18.15 -15.08 11.00
N CYS A 71 17.85 -13.89 11.51
CA CYS A 71 18.79 -12.77 11.62
C CYS A 71 19.26 -12.50 13.05
N GLY A 72 19.13 -13.47 13.97
CA GLY A 72 19.60 -13.32 15.35
C GLY A 72 18.95 -12.16 16.11
N TRP A 73 17.68 -11.88 15.81
CA TRP A 73 16.86 -10.79 16.38
C TRP A 73 17.31 -9.36 16.03
N ASP A 74 18.14 -9.19 14.99
CA ASP A 74 18.46 -7.87 14.43
C ASP A 74 17.34 -7.35 13.51
N LEU A 75 16.78 -6.18 13.84
CA LEU A 75 15.71 -5.54 13.09
C LEU A 75 16.11 -5.13 11.66
N LYS A 76 17.30 -4.59 11.45
CA LYS A 76 17.74 -4.09 10.13
C LYS A 76 17.99 -5.24 9.17
N GLN A 77 18.67 -6.28 9.67
CA GLN A 77 18.91 -7.48 8.87
C GLN A 77 17.60 -8.22 8.58
N ALA A 78 16.69 -8.32 9.55
CA ALA A 78 15.40 -8.95 9.36
C ALA A 78 14.55 -8.22 8.29
N GLU A 79 14.59 -6.89 8.23
CA GLU A 79 13.90 -6.10 7.20
C GLU A 79 14.46 -6.41 5.79
N SER A 80 15.79 -6.41 5.62
CA SER A 80 16.41 -6.77 4.35
C SER A 80 16.08 -8.22 3.94
N TRP A 81 16.10 -9.13 4.91
CA TRP A 81 15.73 -10.53 4.70
C TRP A 81 14.27 -10.65 4.25
N LEU A 82 13.34 -9.93 4.90
CA LEU A 82 11.92 -9.91 4.52
C LEU A 82 11.71 -9.43 3.09
N HIS A 83 12.38 -8.36 2.66
CA HIS A 83 12.28 -7.87 1.29
C HIS A 83 12.74 -8.91 0.26
N LYS A 84 13.88 -9.56 0.51
CA LYS A 84 14.40 -10.62 -0.37
C LYS A 84 13.45 -11.83 -0.43
N GLN A 85 12.93 -12.25 0.72
CA GLN A 85 11.99 -13.38 0.77
C GLN A 85 10.64 -13.04 0.15
N ALA A 86 10.14 -11.81 0.32
CA ALA A 86 8.86 -11.38 -0.25
C ALA A 86 8.84 -11.55 -1.77
N GLN A 87 9.96 -11.26 -2.45
CA GLN A 87 10.09 -11.46 -3.88
C GLN A 87 9.97 -12.95 -4.26
N LYS A 88 10.75 -13.81 -3.59
CA LYS A 88 10.74 -15.27 -3.83
C LYS A 88 9.37 -15.89 -3.56
N GLU A 89 8.77 -15.56 -2.42
CA GLU A 89 7.42 -16.03 -2.07
C GLU A 89 6.35 -15.48 -3.01
N GLY A 90 6.54 -14.25 -3.51
CA GLY A 90 5.64 -13.60 -4.45
C GLY A 90 5.47 -14.42 -5.73
N TRP A 91 6.57 -14.85 -6.35
CA TRP A 91 6.52 -15.71 -7.54
C TRP A 91 5.85 -17.06 -7.27
N SER A 92 6.17 -17.70 -6.13
CA SER A 92 5.54 -18.98 -5.78
C SER A 92 4.03 -18.84 -5.54
N ARG A 93 3.59 -17.77 -4.88
CA ARG A 93 2.16 -17.50 -4.67
C ARG A 93 1.45 -17.17 -5.97
N ALA A 94 2.05 -16.36 -6.83
CA ALA A 94 1.49 -16.04 -8.15
C ALA A 94 1.24 -17.31 -8.97
N ALA A 95 2.20 -18.23 -9.00
CA ALA A 95 2.05 -19.52 -9.68
C ALA A 95 0.89 -20.37 -9.12
N LYS A 96 0.67 -20.35 -7.79
CA LYS A 96 -0.42 -21.09 -7.15
C LYS A 96 -1.80 -20.47 -7.36
N LEU A 97 -1.85 -19.15 -7.52
CA LEU A 97 -3.09 -18.40 -7.78
C LEU A 97 -3.44 -18.36 -9.27
N HIS A 98 -2.50 -18.72 -10.14
CA HIS A 98 -2.71 -18.81 -11.57
C HIS A 98 -3.89 -19.74 -11.90
N GLY A 99 -4.71 -19.34 -12.87
CA GLY A 99 -5.91 -20.06 -13.30
C GLY A 99 -7.20 -19.71 -12.54
N ARG A 100 -7.12 -18.93 -11.47
CA ARG A 100 -8.33 -18.37 -10.82
C ARG A 100 -8.96 -17.29 -11.70
N LYS A 101 -10.28 -17.15 -11.63
CA LYS A 101 -11.03 -16.14 -12.38
C LYS A 101 -10.81 -14.75 -11.76
N THR A 102 -10.34 -13.80 -12.56
CA THR A 102 -10.13 -12.39 -12.17
C THR A 102 -10.97 -11.49 -13.08
N LYS A 103 -12.22 -11.22 -12.71
CA LYS A 103 -13.15 -10.38 -13.50
C LYS A 103 -13.24 -8.94 -13.01
N GLU A 104 -12.76 -8.67 -11.80
CA GLU A 104 -12.66 -7.32 -11.25
C GLU A 104 -11.31 -6.70 -11.62
N GLY A 105 -11.13 -5.40 -11.39
CA GLY A 105 -9.87 -4.75 -11.72
C GLY A 105 -9.96 -3.23 -11.78
N LEU A 106 -8.94 -2.62 -12.39
CA LEU A 106 -8.93 -1.21 -12.73
C LEU A 106 -8.38 -1.01 -14.16
N ILE A 107 -8.91 0.02 -14.80
CA ILE A 107 -8.34 0.59 -16.02
C ILE A 107 -7.51 1.81 -15.62
N GLY A 108 -6.21 1.78 -15.92
CA GLY A 108 -5.30 2.91 -15.76
C GLY A 108 -5.14 3.65 -17.08
N LEU A 109 -5.33 4.97 -17.05
CA LEU A 109 -5.03 5.87 -18.16
C LEU A 109 -3.90 6.80 -17.73
N LEU A 110 -2.82 6.85 -18.51
CA LEU A 110 -1.71 7.76 -18.27
C LEU A 110 -1.32 8.43 -19.58
N GLN A 111 -1.20 9.75 -19.53
CA GLN A 111 -0.78 10.56 -20.67
C GLN A 111 0.44 11.40 -20.28
N GLU A 112 1.44 11.41 -21.14
CA GLU A 112 2.59 12.29 -21.06
C GLU A 112 2.90 12.86 -22.45
N GLY A 113 2.76 14.18 -22.58
CA GLY A 113 2.82 14.87 -23.87
C GLY A 113 1.85 14.28 -24.89
N ASN A 114 2.40 13.79 -26.01
CA ASN A 114 1.67 13.19 -27.12
C ASN A 114 1.61 11.64 -27.05
N THR A 115 1.94 11.05 -25.91
CA THR A 115 1.86 9.60 -25.70
C THR A 115 0.85 9.30 -24.61
N THR A 116 -0.15 8.49 -24.95
CA THR A 116 -1.19 8.05 -24.02
C THR A 116 -1.20 6.54 -23.98
N VAL A 117 -1.19 5.98 -22.78
CA VAL A 117 -1.29 4.54 -22.53
C VAL A 117 -2.54 4.21 -21.73
N LEU A 118 -3.18 3.12 -22.11
CA LEU A 118 -4.31 2.54 -21.41
C LEU A 118 -3.91 1.13 -20.98
N VAL A 119 -4.04 0.82 -19.69
CA VAL A 119 -3.69 -0.49 -19.13
C VAL A 119 -4.89 -1.05 -18.37
N GLU A 120 -5.20 -2.33 -18.56
CA GLU A 120 -6.16 -3.07 -17.74
C GLU A 120 -5.39 -4.00 -16.81
N VAL A 121 -5.68 -3.93 -15.50
CA VAL A 121 -5.11 -4.83 -14.51
C VAL A 121 -6.23 -5.44 -13.69
N ASN A 122 -6.40 -6.76 -13.80
CA ASN A 122 -7.48 -7.49 -13.15
C ASN A 122 -7.07 -8.06 -11.78
N CYS A 123 -8.07 -8.30 -10.94
CA CYS A 123 -7.97 -8.98 -9.64
C CYS A 123 -9.22 -9.85 -9.38
N GLU A 124 -9.18 -10.64 -8.31
CA GLU A 124 -10.29 -11.57 -7.98
C GLU A 124 -11.54 -10.82 -7.47
N THR A 125 -11.36 -9.75 -6.67
CA THR A 125 -12.47 -9.03 -6.01
C THR A 125 -12.28 -7.51 -6.05
N ASP A 126 -13.38 -6.78 -5.92
CA ASP A 126 -13.41 -5.30 -5.89
C ASP A 126 -12.78 -4.68 -4.63
N PHE A 127 -12.73 -5.44 -3.53
CA PHE A 127 -11.98 -5.03 -2.34
C PHE A 127 -10.49 -4.86 -2.62
N VAL A 128 -9.94 -5.70 -3.50
CA VAL A 128 -8.53 -5.59 -3.90
C VAL A 128 -8.32 -4.39 -4.81
N SER A 129 -9.20 -4.15 -5.78
CA SER A 129 -9.07 -3.03 -6.73
C SER A 129 -9.11 -1.66 -6.04
N ARG A 130 -9.85 -1.53 -4.94
CA ARG A 130 -9.94 -0.30 -4.14
C ARG A 130 -8.74 -0.05 -3.22
N ASN A 131 -7.84 -1.02 -3.06
CA ASN A 131 -6.68 -0.88 -2.19
C ASN A 131 -5.61 0.02 -2.81
N ILE A 132 -5.05 0.94 -2.02
CA ILE A 132 -3.96 1.83 -2.44
C ILE A 132 -2.76 1.05 -3.01
N LYS A 133 -2.43 -0.12 -2.44
CA LYS A 133 -1.34 -0.98 -2.95
C LYS A 133 -1.61 -1.50 -4.36
N PHE A 134 -2.85 -1.83 -4.67
CA PHE A 134 -3.23 -2.26 -6.01
C PHE A 134 -3.23 -1.08 -6.99
N GLN A 135 -3.75 0.08 -6.58
CA GLN A 135 -3.69 1.30 -7.40
C GLN A 135 -2.24 1.71 -7.71
N GLN A 136 -1.33 1.60 -6.74
CA GLN A 136 0.10 1.82 -6.94
C GLN A 136 0.68 0.84 -7.98
N LEU A 137 0.29 -0.45 -7.93
CA LEU A 137 0.71 -1.42 -8.96
C LEU A 137 0.24 -0.98 -10.36
N VAL A 138 -1.04 -0.60 -10.52
CA VAL A 138 -1.58 -0.13 -11.80
C VAL A 138 -0.80 1.07 -12.32
N GLN A 139 -0.47 2.02 -11.44
CA GLN A 139 0.36 3.18 -11.78
C GLN A 139 1.76 2.76 -12.26
N GLN A 140 2.43 1.83 -11.57
CA GLN A 140 3.75 1.36 -11.99
C GLN A 140 3.71 0.64 -13.35
N VAL A 141 2.64 -0.14 -13.61
CA VAL A 141 2.43 -0.78 -14.92
C VAL A 141 2.23 0.26 -16.02
N ALA A 142 1.40 1.28 -15.77
CA ALA A 142 1.17 2.37 -16.73
C ALA A 142 2.46 3.15 -17.02
N LEU A 143 3.24 3.51 -15.99
CA LEU A 143 4.53 4.19 -16.14
C LEU A 143 5.53 3.34 -16.94
N GLY A 144 5.67 2.06 -16.61
CA GLY A 144 6.55 1.15 -17.35
C GLY A 144 6.15 1.01 -18.82
N THR A 145 4.85 0.95 -19.09
CA THR A 145 4.31 0.88 -20.46
C THR A 145 4.59 2.17 -21.24
N LEU A 146 4.36 3.33 -20.62
CA LEU A 146 4.63 4.63 -21.22
C LEU A 146 6.11 4.80 -21.59
N LEU A 147 7.02 4.46 -20.66
CA LEU A 147 8.47 4.50 -20.89
C LEU A 147 8.87 3.57 -22.04
N HIS A 148 8.27 2.37 -22.11
CA HIS A 148 8.51 1.45 -23.23
C HIS A 148 8.06 2.05 -24.56
N CYS A 149 6.87 2.65 -24.61
CA CYS A 149 6.35 3.30 -25.82
C CYS A 149 7.19 4.51 -26.26
N GLN A 150 7.71 5.31 -25.33
CA GLN A 150 8.59 6.44 -25.64
C GLN A 150 9.91 5.96 -26.25
N ASN A 151 10.55 4.95 -25.66
CA ASN A 151 11.79 4.39 -26.19
C ASN A 151 11.63 3.84 -27.63
N LEU A 152 10.47 3.25 -27.95
CA LEU A 152 10.18 2.80 -29.33
C LEU A 152 10.08 3.97 -30.32
N LYS A 153 9.55 5.14 -29.91
CA LYS A 153 9.51 6.33 -30.76
C LYS A 153 10.92 6.83 -31.04
N ASP A 154 11.80 6.82 -30.04
CA ASP A 154 13.20 7.22 -30.19
C ASP A 154 13.94 6.31 -31.18
N GLN A 155 13.73 4.99 -31.08
CA GLN A 155 14.29 4.01 -32.03
C GLN A 155 13.79 4.22 -33.47
N LEU A 156 12.48 4.47 -33.66
CA LEU A 156 11.90 4.73 -34.98
C LEU A 156 12.41 6.03 -35.60
N SER A 157 12.64 7.07 -34.79
CA SER A 157 13.24 8.32 -35.27
C SER A 157 14.70 8.16 -35.71
N THR A 158 15.41 7.17 -35.13
CA THR A 158 16.82 6.89 -35.44
C THR A 158 16.99 6.10 -36.74
N TYR A 159 15.99 5.31 -37.15
CA TYR A 159 15.99 4.61 -38.43
C TYR A 159 15.77 5.59 -39.59
N SER A 160 16.85 5.98 -40.26
CA SER A 160 16.81 6.73 -41.52
C SER A 160 17.01 5.79 -42.71
N LYS A 161 16.03 5.75 -43.63
CA LYS A 161 16.18 5.03 -44.91
C LYS A 161 17.21 5.78 -45.76
N GLY A 162 18.35 5.15 -46.03
CA GLY A 162 19.37 5.71 -46.92
C GLY A 162 18.80 5.92 -48.32
N ASN A 163 18.86 7.16 -48.83
CA ASN A 163 18.55 7.44 -50.23
C ASN A 163 19.73 6.97 -51.09
N TRP A 164 19.52 5.95 -51.93
CA TRP A 164 20.49 5.57 -52.95
C TRP A 164 20.20 6.39 -54.20
N GLU A 165 20.88 7.52 -54.36
CA GLU A 165 20.88 8.26 -55.62
C GLU A 165 21.64 7.42 -56.66
N LYS A 166 20.93 7.01 -57.71
CA LYS A 166 21.52 6.32 -58.86
C LYS A 166 22.39 7.33 -59.61
N THR A 167 23.69 7.05 -59.61
CA THR A 167 24.71 7.76 -60.39
C THR A 167 24.52 7.52 -61.88
#